data_AF-A0A3A8I666-F1
#
_entry.id   AF-A0A3A8I666-F1
#
_cell.length_a   1.000
_cell.length_b   1.000
_cell.length_c   1.000
_cell.angle_alpha   90.00
_cell.angle_beta   90.00
_cell.angle_gamma   90.00
#
_symmetry.space_group_name_H-M   'P 1'
#
loop_
_entity.id
_entity.type
_entity.pdbx_description
1 polymer ?
#
loop_
_entity_poly.entity_id
_entity_poly.type
_entity_poly.pdbx_seq_one_letter_code
_entity_poly.pdbx_strand_id
1 'polypeptide(L)'
;MTFRLPSNAGDDTLEGVILRPVRIREEPCLLLELRSTGNAFTPDGVPSGKVVEDHAFRLSQVVVLRDRLEDLLDELRHWQRTQEDFSVDLEPEGYEATCTMEVGMRDDMSCGPYKPAFTLYYSSVKARVEVTFVVDPSCLLEWADTLEQALKQVPGPK
;
A
#
# COMPACT_ATOMS: atom_id res chain seq x y z
N MET A 1 10.64 -8.73 5.38
CA MET A 1 10.33 -7.68 6.39
C MET A 1 8.83 -7.45 6.40
N THR A 2 8.26 -7.01 7.52
CA THR A 2 6.82 -6.85 7.67
C THR A 2 6.48 -5.44 8.11
N PHE A 3 5.42 -4.84 7.56
CA PHE A 3 4.85 -3.59 8.03
C PHE A 3 3.36 -3.78 8.33
N ARG A 4 2.83 -2.89 9.17
CA ARG A 4 1.43 -2.91 9.59
C ARG A 4 0.91 -1.48 9.68
N LEU A 5 -0.20 -1.23 9.00
CA LEU A 5 -0.91 0.04 8.96
C LEU A 5 -2.31 -0.19 9.56
N PRO A 6 -2.46 -0.05 10.88
CA PRO A 6 -3.78 -0.05 11.50
C PRO A 6 -4.52 1.26 11.17
N SER A 7 -5.83 1.16 10.99
CA SER A 7 -6.70 2.32 10.95
C SER A 7 -6.74 3.01 12.32
N ASN A 8 -6.96 4.33 12.32
CA ASN A 8 -7.12 5.12 13.54
C ASN A 8 -8.35 4.71 14.37
N ALA A 9 -9.37 4.14 13.74
CA ALA A 9 -10.54 3.61 14.44
C ALA A 9 -10.26 2.25 15.12
N GLY A 10 -9.24 1.53 14.65
CA GLY A 10 -8.88 0.20 15.14
C GLY A 10 -9.64 -0.96 14.47
N ASP A 11 -10.55 -0.65 13.55
CA ASP A 11 -11.42 -1.64 12.89
C ASP A 11 -10.76 -2.32 11.68
N ASP A 12 -9.90 -1.57 10.96
CA ASP A 12 -9.20 -2.06 9.77
C ASP A 12 -7.68 -2.09 9.99
N THR A 13 -6.99 -2.99 9.29
CA THR A 13 -5.53 -3.07 9.26
C THR A 13 -5.05 -3.59 7.91
N LEU A 14 -4.10 -2.88 7.29
CA LEU A 14 -3.30 -3.42 6.19
C LEU A 14 -1.96 -3.93 6.72
N GLU A 15 -1.67 -5.19 6.47
CA GLU A 15 -0.39 -5.84 6.73
C GLU A 15 0.32 -6.09 5.41
N GLY A 16 1.60 -5.78 5.34
CA GLY A 16 2.42 -6.06 4.18
C GLY A 16 3.68 -6.82 4.53
N VAL A 17 4.05 -7.77 3.67
CA VAL A 17 5.32 -8.50 3.75
C VAL A 17 6.13 -8.20 2.52
N ILE A 18 7.28 -7.54 2.73
CA ILE A 18 8.31 -7.42 1.71
C ILE A 18 9.15 -8.69 1.75
N LEU A 19 8.98 -9.52 0.73
CA LEU A 19 9.67 -10.78 0.56
C LEU A 19 11.05 -10.58 -0.08
N ARG A 20 11.76 -11.70 -0.24
CA ARG A 20 13.11 -11.76 -0.79
C ARG A 20 13.25 -10.98 -2.12
N PRO A 21 14.44 -10.40 -2.39
CA PRO A 21 14.76 -9.86 -3.71
C PRO A 21 14.54 -10.91 -4.79
N VAL A 22 13.89 -10.53 -5.87
CA VAL A 22 13.76 -11.35 -7.09
C VAL A 22 14.28 -10.57 -8.29
N ARG A 23 14.54 -11.26 -9.40
CA ARG A 23 14.89 -10.62 -10.66
C ARG A 23 13.89 -11.03 -11.73
N ILE A 24 13.32 -10.06 -12.42
CA ILE A 24 12.42 -10.29 -13.56
C ILE A 24 13.00 -9.56 -14.75
N ARG A 25 13.32 -10.29 -15.84
CA ARG A 25 13.98 -9.71 -17.03
C ARG A 25 15.25 -8.91 -16.68
N GLU A 26 16.05 -9.43 -15.75
CA GLU A 26 17.26 -8.81 -15.20
C GLU A 26 17.06 -7.60 -14.29
N GLU A 27 15.84 -7.06 -14.19
CA GLU A 27 15.50 -5.97 -13.29
C GLU A 27 15.41 -6.44 -11.83
N PRO A 28 15.99 -5.70 -10.86
CA PRO A 28 15.80 -5.97 -9.45
C PRO A 28 14.37 -5.63 -9.01
N CYS A 29 13.66 -6.63 -8.49
CA CYS A 29 12.32 -6.47 -7.96
C CYS A 29 12.24 -6.92 -6.50
N LEU A 30 11.21 -6.43 -5.81
CA LEU A 30 10.76 -6.98 -4.54
C LEU A 30 9.35 -7.54 -4.71
N LEU A 31 9.08 -8.61 -3.97
CA LEU A 31 7.75 -9.21 -3.89
C LEU A 31 7.04 -8.64 -2.66
N LEU A 32 5.85 -8.10 -2.87
CA LEU A 32 5.01 -7.54 -1.83
C LEU A 32 3.77 -8.42 -1.65
N GLU A 33 3.61 -9.04 -0.49
CA GLU A 33 2.34 -9.66 -0.12
C GLU A 33 1.55 -8.68 0.74
N LEU A 34 0.31 -8.42 0.35
CA LEU A 34 -0.59 -7.54 1.10
C LEU A 34 -1.76 -8.36 1.63
N ARG A 35 -2.04 -8.17 2.91
CA ARG A 35 -3.21 -8.70 3.57
C ARG A 35 -3.90 -7.55 4.25
N SER A 36 -5.18 -7.37 4.01
CA SER A 36 -5.96 -6.46 4.85
C SER A 36 -7.05 -7.22 5.57
N THR A 37 -7.37 -6.78 6.77
CA THR A 37 -8.44 -7.31 7.61
C THR A 37 -9.27 -6.16 8.13
N GLY A 38 -10.60 -6.30 8.09
CA GLY A 38 -11.50 -5.28 8.63
C GLY A 38 -12.85 -5.26 7.93
N ASN A 39 -13.53 -4.13 8.09
CA ASN A 39 -14.91 -3.90 7.67
C ASN A 39 -15.00 -2.89 6.51
N ALA A 40 -13.92 -2.17 6.20
CA ALA A 40 -13.83 -1.18 5.12
C ALA A 40 -13.68 -1.83 3.72
N PHE A 41 -14.33 -2.98 3.52
CA PHE A 41 -14.41 -3.66 2.24
C PHE A 41 -15.71 -3.36 1.53
N THR A 42 -15.60 -2.84 0.32
CA THR A 42 -16.74 -2.74 -0.58
C THR A 42 -16.46 -3.61 -1.79
N PRO A 43 -16.95 -4.88 -1.84
CA PRO A 43 -16.93 -5.65 -3.06
C PRO A 43 -17.83 -4.98 -4.11
N ASP A 44 -17.40 -4.98 -5.38
CA ASP A 44 -18.23 -4.52 -6.48
C ASP A 44 -19.61 -5.21 -6.46
N GLY A 45 -20.69 -4.42 -6.41
CA GLY A 45 -22.07 -4.90 -6.51
C GLY A 45 -22.78 -5.25 -5.19
N VAL A 46 -22.19 -4.97 -4.02
CA VAL A 46 -22.85 -5.21 -2.72
C VAL A 46 -23.43 -3.90 -2.15
N PRO A 47 -24.74 -3.83 -1.82
CA PRO A 47 -25.34 -2.64 -1.22
C PRO A 47 -24.77 -2.36 0.18
N SER A 48 -24.60 -1.08 0.51
CA SER A 48 -24.10 -0.63 1.81
C SER A 48 -24.95 -1.19 2.96
N GLY A 49 -24.31 -1.72 4.00
CA GLY A 49 -24.96 -2.13 5.25
C GLY A 49 -25.17 -3.64 5.47
N LYS A 50 -24.66 -4.53 4.61
CA LYS A 50 -24.47 -5.94 4.99
C LYS A 50 -23.09 -6.11 5.63
N VAL A 51 -23.08 -6.26 6.96
CA VAL A 51 -21.91 -6.75 7.70
C VAL A 51 -21.66 -8.18 7.25
N VAL A 52 -20.65 -8.37 6.40
CA VAL A 52 -20.14 -9.67 6.00
C VAL A 52 -18.86 -9.89 6.81
N GLU A 53 -18.76 -11.07 7.44
CA GLU A 53 -17.70 -11.47 8.37
C GLU A 53 -16.29 -11.09 7.88
N ASP A 54 -15.47 -10.57 8.81
CA ASP A 54 -14.02 -10.29 8.72
C ASP A 54 -13.42 -10.57 7.34
N HIS A 55 -13.55 -9.61 6.42
CA HIS A 55 -12.98 -9.75 5.08
C HIS A 55 -11.46 -9.65 5.17
N ALA A 56 -10.79 -10.81 5.22
CA ALA A 56 -9.37 -10.90 4.96
C ALA A 56 -9.16 -11.08 3.45
N PHE A 57 -8.83 -10.01 2.70
CA PHE A 57 -8.30 -10.22 1.35
C PHE A 57 -6.78 -10.35 1.44
N ARG A 58 -6.23 -11.23 0.59
CA ARG A 58 -4.81 -11.41 0.41
C ARG A 58 -4.49 -11.19 -1.05
N LEU A 59 -3.71 -10.15 -1.35
CA LEU A 59 -3.05 -10.03 -2.65
C LEU A 59 -1.80 -10.92 -2.58
N SER A 60 -1.89 -12.05 -3.29
CA SER A 60 -0.99 -13.18 -3.14
C SER A 60 0.47 -12.87 -3.41
N GLN A 61 0.77 -11.85 -4.23
CA GLN A 61 2.10 -11.27 -4.47
C GLN A 61 1.97 -10.18 -5.55
N VAL A 62 2.37 -8.95 -5.26
CA VAL A 62 2.62 -7.88 -6.24
C VAL A 62 4.13 -7.82 -6.48
N VAL A 63 4.54 -7.91 -7.75
CA VAL A 63 5.94 -7.68 -8.12
C VAL A 63 6.12 -6.18 -8.28
N VAL A 64 7.03 -5.59 -7.53
CA VAL A 64 7.33 -4.16 -7.59
C VAL A 64 8.79 -3.98 -7.99
N LEU A 65 9.06 -3.12 -8.99
CA LEU A 65 10.44 -2.74 -9.33
C LEU A 65 11.09 -2.05 -8.14
N ARG A 66 12.41 -2.25 -7.99
CA ARG A 66 13.18 -1.54 -6.95
C ARG A 66 12.94 -0.03 -7.03
N ASP A 67 13.06 0.55 -8.22
CA ASP A 67 12.95 1.98 -8.45
C ASP A 67 11.57 2.51 -8.01
N ARG A 68 10.49 1.73 -8.21
CA ARG A 68 9.15 2.10 -7.73
C ARG A 68 9.02 2.08 -6.21
N LEU A 69 9.76 1.21 -5.52
CA LEU A 69 9.81 1.23 -4.06
C LEU A 69 10.71 2.36 -3.53
N GLU A 70 11.72 2.76 -4.29
CA GLU A 70 12.51 3.96 -4.00
C GLU A 70 11.64 5.22 -4.17
N ASP A 71 10.88 5.33 -5.26
CA ASP A 71 9.88 6.38 -5.48
C ASP A 71 8.88 6.45 -4.30
N LEU A 72 8.31 5.30 -3.91
CA LEU A 72 7.39 5.24 -2.77
C LEU A 72 8.04 5.69 -1.45
N LEU A 73 9.29 5.28 -1.20
CA LEU A 73 10.02 5.68 -0.01
C LEU A 73 10.27 7.20 -0.01
N ASP A 74 10.67 7.76 -1.14
CA ASP A 74 10.94 9.19 -1.29
C ASP A 74 9.67 10.01 -1.06
N GLU A 75 8.53 9.59 -1.63
CA GLU A 75 7.23 10.23 -1.40
C GLU A 75 6.78 10.13 0.05
N LEU A 76 6.93 8.97 0.71
CA LEU A 76 6.64 8.84 2.14
C LEU A 76 7.51 9.77 3.00
N ARG A 77 8.79 9.92 2.66
CA ARG A 77 9.72 10.81 3.36
C ARG A 77 9.48 12.28 3.05
N HIS A 78 8.99 12.61 1.87
CA HIS A 78 8.57 13.95 1.48
C HIS A 78 7.29 14.33 2.23
N TRP A 79 6.28 13.47 2.20
CA TRP A 79 5.02 13.63 2.93
C TRP A 79 5.24 13.86 4.43
N GLN A 80 6.20 13.17 5.06
CA GLN A 80 6.55 13.39 6.47
C GLN A 80 6.97 14.83 6.79
N ARG A 81 7.49 15.58 5.80
CA ARG A 81 7.98 16.96 5.97
C ARG A 81 6.95 17.99 5.54
N THR A 82 6.21 17.72 4.47
CA THR A 82 5.34 18.69 3.81
C THR A 82 3.85 18.43 4.06
N GLN A 83 3.49 17.18 4.38
CA GLN A 83 2.11 16.70 4.45
C GLN A 83 1.36 16.89 3.13
N GLU A 84 2.09 16.96 2.00
CA GLU A 84 1.52 17.07 0.66
C GLU A 84 1.08 15.71 0.16
N ASP A 85 -0.16 15.63 -0.30
CA ASP A 85 -0.76 14.41 -0.84
C ASP A 85 0.06 13.82 -2.00
N PHE A 86 0.16 12.49 -2.07
CA PHE A 86 0.88 11.80 -3.13
C PHE A 86 0.16 10.52 -3.59
N SER A 87 0.52 10.07 -4.80
CA SER A 87 0.06 8.82 -5.40
C SER A 87 1.22 8.18 -6.17
N VAL A 88 1.52 6.91 -5.87
CA VAL A 88 2.61 6.15 -6.50
C VAL A 88 2.05 4.88 -7.10
N ASP A 89 2.30 4.69 -8.40
CA ASP A 89 2.05 3.43 -9.08
C ASP A 89 3.24 2.49 -8.90
N LEU A 90 2.98 1.32 -8.32
CA LEU A 90 3.98 0.31 -8.01
C LEU A 90 4.20 -0.67 -9.15
N GLU A 91 3.37 -0.65 -10.19
CA GLU A 91 3.54 -1.59 -11.28
C GLU A 91 4.57 -1.15 -12.33
N PRO A 92 5.36 -2.10 -12.86
CA PRO A 92 6.12 -1.85 -14.08
C PRO A 92 5.16 -1.61 -15.26
N GLU A 93 5.50 -0.70 -16.17
CA GLU A 93 4.70 -0.48 -17.38
C GLU A 93 4.53 -1.79 -18.19
N GLY A 94 3.29 -2.10 -18.61
CA GLY A 94 2.97 -3.22 -19.50
C GLY A 94 2.52 -4.53 -18.83
N TYR A 95 2.17 -4.51 -17.54
CA TYR A 95 1.53 -5.64 -16.86
C TYR A 95 -0.01 -5.53 -16.89
N GLU A 96 -0.70 -6.67 -16.74
CA GLU A 96 -2.18 -6.77 -16.77
C GLU A 96 -2.86 -6.36 -15.45
N ALA A 97 -2.07 -5.98 -14.45
CA ALA A 97 -2.54 -5.48 -13.18
C ALA A 97 -2.10 -4.02 -13.00
N THR A 98 -2.67 -3.33 -12.01
CA THR A 98 -2.23 -2.02 -11.54
C THR A 98 -2.27 -2.04 -10.03
N CYS A 99 -1.30 -1.41 -9.38
CA CYS A 99 -1.20 -1.37 -7.92
C CYS A 99 -0.73 0.03 -7.51
N THR A 100 -1.66 0.89 -7.15
CA THR A 100 -1.41 2.28 -6.78
C THR A 100 -1.60 2.48 -5.28
N MET A 101 -0.67 3.18 -4.65
CA MET A 101 -0.76 3.58 -3.25
C MET A 101 -0.82 5.10 -3.13
N GLU A 102 -1.78 5.58 -2.33
CA GLU A 102 -2.01 7.00 -2.12
C GLU A 102 -2.03 7.34 -0.64
N VAL A 103 -1.50 8.50 -0.29
CA VAL A 103 -1.63 9.10 1.03
C VAL A 103 -2.04 10.54 0.85
N GLY A 104 -3.14 10.95 1.48
CA GLY A 104 -3.58 12.33 1.38
C GLY A 104 -4.88 12.64 2.09
N MET A 105 -5.46 13.79 1.75
CA MET A 105 -6.79 14.18 2.19
C MET A 105 -7.85 13.66 1.22
N ARG A 106 -9.01 13.29 1.77
CA ARG A 106 -10.20 12.96 1.00
C ARG A 106 -11.41 13.69 1.58
N ASP A 107 -12.20 14.30 0.71
CA ASP A 107 -13.39 15.07 1.11
C ASP A 107 -14.52 14.20 1.69
N ASP A 108 -14.50 12.90 1.39
CA ASP A 108 -15.49 11.91 1.86
C ASP A 108 -15.13 11.29 3.23
N MET A 109 -13.99 11.66 3.82
CA MET A 109 -13.52 11.13 5.10
C MET A 109 -13.20 12.22 6.12
N SER A 110 -13.27 11.87 7.40
CA SER A 110 -12.76 12.73 8.48
C SER A 110 -11.24 12.60 8.61
N CYS A 111 -10.51 13.07 7.61
CA CYS A 111 -9.05 13.07 7.55
C CYS A 111 -8.46 14.50 7.62
N GLY A 112 -7.17 14.58 7.92
CA GLY A 112 -6.41 15.83 7.96
C GLY A 112 -4.92 15.55 8.13
N PRO A 113 -4.07 16.56 8.32
CA PRO A 113 -2.62 16.38 8.30
C PRO A 113 -2.09 15.45 9.40
N TYR A 114 -2.83 15.32 10.51
CA TYR A 114 -2.51 14.42 11.63
C TYR A 114 -3.23 13.07 11.56
N LYS A 115 -4.05 12.86 10.53
CA LYS A 115 -4.89 11.68 10.29
C LYS A 115 -5.11 11.54 8.78
N PRO A 116 -4.07 11.27 7.97
CA PRO A 116 -4.24 11.13 6.53
C PRO A 116 -5.07 9.91 6.18
N ALA A 117 -5.73 9.95 5.02
CA ALA A 117 -6.27 8.76 4.40
C ALA A 117 -5.13 8.02 3.69
N PHE A 118 -5.01 6.73 3.96
CA PHE A 118 -4.23 5.81 3.13
C PHE A 118 -5.19 5.09 2.19
N THR A 119 -4.84 5.05 0.90
CA THR A 119 -5.60 4.29 -0.10
C THR A 119 -4.69 3.33 -0.86
N LEU A 120 -5.13 2.08 -1.01
CA LEU A 120 -4.55 1.09 -1.91
C LEU A 120 -5.58 0.77 -3.00
N TYR A 121 -5.22 1.06 -4.24
CA TYR A 121 -5.95 0.59 -5.41
C TYR A 121 -5.19 -0.56 -6.04
N TYR A 122 -5.87 -1.68 -6.21
CA TYR A 122 -5.39 -2.81 -6.99
C TYR A 122 -6.41 -3.15 -8.07
N SER A 123 -5.98 -3.27 -9.31
CA SER A 123 -6.83 -3.71 -10.40
C SER A 123 -6.11 -4.79 -11.19
N SER A 124 -6.86 -5.73 -11.73
CA SER A 124 -6.36 -6.78 -12.62
C SER A 124 -7.51 -7.26 -13.50
N VAL A 125 -7.21 -8.08 -14.50
CA VAL A 125 -8.23 -8.74 -15.33
C VAL A 125 -9.23 -9.60 -14.54
N LYS A 126 -8.93 -9.98 -13.29
CA LYS A 126 -9.79 -10.86 -12.47
C LYS A 126 -10.43 -10.17 -11.27
N ALA A 127 -9.83 -9.09 -10.78
CA ALA A 127 -10.22 -8.49 -9.52
C ALA A 127 -9.86 -7.02 -9.48
N ARG A 128 -10.75 -6.22 -8.89
CA ARG A 128 -10.50 -4.86 -8.45
C ARG A 128 -10.68 -4.81 -6.93
N VAL A 129 -9.73 -4.21 -6.25
CA VAL A 129 -9.72 -4.03 -4.80
C VAL A 129 -9.37 -2.58 -4.54
N GLU A 130 -10.16 -1.92 -3.70
CA GLU A 130 -9.85 -0.62 -3.13
C GLU A 130 -9.90 -0.77 -1.62
N VAL A 131 -8.87 -0.26 -0.95
CA VAL A 131 -8.80 -0.24 0.52
C VAL A 131 -8.49 1.18 0.93
N THR A 132 -9.38 1.77 1.70
CA THR A 132 -9.24 3.15 2.15
C THR A 132 -9.53 3.23 3.63
N PHE A 133 -8.58 3.76 4.40
CA PHE A 133 -8.82 4.07 5.81
C PHE A 133 -7.89 5.17 6.30
N VAL A 134 -8.29 5.82 7.39
CA VAL A 134 -7.51 6.86 8.04
C VAL A 134 -6.43 6.22 8.91
N VAL A 135 -5.18 6.66 8.80
CA VAL A 135 -4.04 6.10 9.54
C VAL A 135 -3.37 7.13 10.45
N ASP A 136 -2.60 6.67 11.43
CA ASP A 136 -1.73 7.54 12.21
C ASP A 136 -0.45 7.83 11.39
N PRO A 137 0.03 9.09 11.34
CA PRO A 137 1.28 9.43 10.68
C PRO A 137 2.49 8.59 11.14
N SER A 138 2.52 8.11 12.39
CA SER A 138 3.60 7.26 12.89
C SER A 138 3.65 5.91 12.18
N CYS A 139 2.51 5.37 11.74
CA CYS A 139 2.46 4.11 11.00
C CYS A 139 3.08 4.25 9.60
N LEU A 140 2.91 5.42 8.97
CA LEU A 140 3.57 5.74 7.70
C LEU A 140 5.09 5.89 7.86
N LEU A 141 5.54 6.40 9.02
CA LEU A 141 6.96 6.47 9.37
C LEU A 141 7.57 5.07 9.55
N GLU A 142 6.93 4.22 10.35
CA GLU A 142 7.37 2.83 10.55
C GLU A 142 7.45 2.06 9.23
N TRP A 143 6.49 2.31 8.33
CA TRP A 143 6.50 1.71 7.01
C TRP A 143 7.65 2.22 6.13
N ALA A 144 7.91 3.53 6.11
CA ALA A 144 9.06 4.12 5.40
C ALA A 144 10.39 3.53 5.92
N ASP A 145 10.55 3.39 7.23
CA ASP A 145 11.75 2.77 7.82
C ASP A 145 11.89 1.29 7.40
N THR A 146 10.78 0.56 7.32
CA THR A 146 10.74 -0.83 6.85
C THR A 146 11.12 -0.94 5.37
N LEU A 147 10.64 -0.03 4.52
CA LEU A 147 11.00 0.04 3.10
C LEU A 147 12.49 0.35 2.91
N GLU A 148 13.02 1.32 3.65
CA GLU A 148 14.44 1.68 3.60
C GLU A 148 15.33 0.49 3.98
N GLN A 149 14.96 -0.26 5.02
CA GLN A 149 15.68 -1.48 5.40
C GLN A 149 15.61 -2.55 4.30
N ALA A 150 14.45 -2.73 3.66
CA ALA A 150 14.28 -3.72 2.61
C ALA A 150 15.11 -3.38 1.36
N LEU A 151 15.14 -2.12 0.96
CA LEU A 151 15.90 -1.63 -0.19
C LEU A 151 17.42 -1.76 -0.02
N LYS A 152 17.92 -1.72 1.22
CA LYS A 152 19.34 -2.01 1.54
C LYS A 152 19.72 -3.47 1.30
N GLN A 153 18.75 -4.40 1.28
CA GLN A 153 19.00 -5.83 1.05
C GLN A 153 18.99 -6.22 -0.43
N VAL A 154 18.49 -5.34 -1.29
CA VAL A 154 18.49 -5.52 -2.74
C VAL A 154 19.74 -4.79 -3.26
N PRO A 155 20.56 -5.38 -4.15
CA PRO A 155 21.63 -4.65 -4.80
C PRO A 155 21.05 -3.55 -5.71
N GLY A 156 21.66 -2.36 -5.73
CA GLY A 156 21.31 -1.34 -6.73
C GLY A 156 21.67 -1.79 -8.15
N PRO A 157 21.16 -1.10 -9.19
CA PRO A 157 21.59 -1.34 -10.56
C PRO A 157 23.13 -1.19 -10.64
N LYS A 158 23.78 -2.13 -11.32
CA LYS A 158 25.22 -2.09 -11.61
C LYS A 158 25.51 -1.22 -12.81
#